data_AF-A0AAU8CG81-F1
#
_entry.id   AF-A0AAU8CG81-F1
#
_cell.length_a   1.000
_cell.length_b   1.000
_cell.length_c   1.000
_cell.angle_alpha   90.00
_cell.angle_beta   90.00
_cell.angle_gamma   90.00
#
_symmetry.space_group_name_H-M   'P 1'
#
loop_
_entity.id
_entity.type
_entity.pdbx_description
1 polymer ?
#
loop_
_entity_poly.entity_id
_entity_poly.type
_entity_poly.pdbx_seq_one_letter_code
_entity_poly.pdbx_strand_id
1 'polypeptide(L)'
;MVRVWVVRPDVRQYLLPIEESLSTVNAAIDEDWATVAAPLEFSEPVVSRVMDGVQRYIANTDDRPADEVERADAALAALAAQHLSAGTATEVYIYTTDIAAGEGAETVLASEGYGDSMTFVNGFRFIEDLVADNS
;
A
#
# COMPACT_ATOMS: atom_id res chain seq x y z
N MET A 1 7.46 9.16 -14.85
CA MET A 1 7.42 9.42 -13.39
C MET A 1 6.02 9.10 -12.92
N VAL A 2 5.78 7.89 -12.41
CA VAL A 2 4.51 7.52 -11.78
C VAL A 2 4.75 7.54 -10.28
N ARG A 3 3.98 8.35 -9.55
CA ARG A 3 4.05 8.46 -8.09
C ARG A 3 2.85 7.70 -7.52
N VAL A 4 3.10 6.62 -6.79
CA VAL A 4 2.09 5.95 -5.96
C VAL A 4 2.08 6.69 -4.63
N TRP A 5 0.94 7.31 -4.29
CA TRP A 5 0.75 8.04 -3.05
C TRP A 5 -0.11 7.21 -2.10
N VAL A 6 0.33 7.09 -0.85
CA VAL A 6 -0.56 6.78 0.26
C VAL A 6 -0.58 7.97 1.22
N VAL A 7 -1.77 8.20 1.77
CA VAL A 7 -2.34 9.38 2.43
C VAL A 7 -1.40 10.14 3.40
N ARG A 8 -1.43 11.48 3.33
CA ARG A 8 -1.02 12.37 4.45
C ARG A 8 -2.26 12.95 5.17
N PRO A 9 -2.17 13.26 6.48
CA PRO A 9 -3.19 13.97 7.23
C PRO A 9 -2.92 15.48 7.18
N ASP A 10 -3.90 16.25 6.73
CA ASP A 10 -4.18 17.54 7.36
C ASP A 10 -5.65 17.89 7.13
N VAL A 11 -6.49 17.64 8.15
CA VAL A 11 -7.86 18.14 8.17
C VAL A 11 -7.98 19.11 9.33
N ARG A 12 -7.61 20.36 9.07
CA ARG A 12 -8.15 21.49 9.81
C ARG A 12 -9.05 22.32 8.90
N GLN A 13 -10.35 22.20 9.25
CA GLN A 13 -11.43 23.17 9.04
C GLN A 13 -12.09 23.10 7.66
N TYR A 14 -13.30 22.54 7.58
CA TYR A 14 -14.56 23.28 7.45
C TYR A 14 -15.75 22.37 7.80
N LEU A 15 -16.66 22.93 8.60
CA LEU A 15 -17.89 22.31 9.08
C LEU A 15 -18.89 22.24 7.91
N LEU A 16 -18.97 21.11 7.19
CA LEU A 16 -20.03 20.83 6.23
C LEU A 16 -21.05 19.84 6.83
N PRO A 17 -22.36 19.98 6.50
CA PRO A 17 -23.39 19.11 7.02
C PRO A 17 -23.18 17.68 6.50
N ILE A 18 -23.43 16.73 7.40
CA ILE A 18 -23.19 15.29 7.29
C ILE A 18 -24.18 14.58 6.35
N GLU A 19 -24.57 15.22 5.24
CA GLU A 19 -25.45 14.66 4.21
C GLU A 19 -24.73 14.61 2.87
N GLU A 20 -23.74 13.73 2.81
CA GLU A 20 -23.22 12.94 1.67
C GLU A 20 -21.75 12.67 2.00
N SER A 21 -21.49 11.63 2.79
CA SER A 21 -20.12 11.18 2.98
C SER A 21 -19.63 10.58 1.66
N LEU A 22 -18.99 11.40 0.82
CA LEU A 22 -17.90 10.87 0.02
C LEU A 22 -17.00 10.13 1.02
N SER A 23 -16.83 8.82 0.84
CA SER A 23 -15.91 8.07 1.68
C SER A 23 -14.56 8.80 1.66
N THR A 24 -13.78 8.75 2.74
CA THR A 24 -12.45 9.40 2.80
C THR A 24 -11.59 9.07 1.56
N VAL A 25 -11.79 7.88 0.98
CA VAL A 25 -11.17 7.43 -0.27
C VAL A 25 -11.68 8.22 -1.49
N ASN A 26 -12.99 8.43 -1.64
CA ASN A 26 -13.54 9.21 -2.75
C ASN A 26 -13.07 10.66 -2.69
N ALA A 27 -13.05 11.28 -1.51
CA ALA A 27 -12.50 12.63 -1.34
C ALA A 27 -11.02 12.69 -1.74
N ALA A 28 -10.22 11.69 -1.35
CA ALA A 28 -8.81 11.62 -1.76
C ALA A 28 -8.64 11.45 -3.28
N ILE A 29 -9.54 10.74 -3.96
CA ILE A 29 -9.53 10.63 -5.42
C ILE A 29 -9.94 11.95 -6.07
N ASP A 30 -11.01 12.58 -5.59
CA ASP A 30 -11.55 13.82 -6.14
C ASP A 30 -10.59 15.01 -5.99
N GLU A 31 -9.76 14.98 -4.94
CA GLU A 31 -8.71 15.98 -4.71
C GLU A 31 -7.35 15.61 -5.35
N ASP A 32 -7.28 14.54 -6.17
CA ASP A 32 -6.07 14.03 -6.83
C ASP A 32 -4.96 13.53 -5.88
N TRP A 33 -5.30 13.19 -4.63
CA TRP A 33 -4.39 12.57 -3.65
C TRP A 33 -4.24 11.07 -3.87
N ALA A 34 -5.24 10.42 -4.47
CA ALA A 34 -5.26 8.99 -4.77
C ALA A 34 -5.81 8.75 -6.18
N THR A 35 -5.48 7.60 -6.76
CA THR A 35 -6.07 7.14 -8.01
C THR A 35 -6.44 5.67 -7.90
N VAL A 36 -7.44 5.25 -8.67
CA VAL A 36 -7.71 3.83 -8.86
C VAL A 36 -6.62 3.25 -9.75
N ALA A 37 -5.93 2.22 -9.25
CA ALA A 37 -4.92 1.51 -10.02
C ALA A 37 -5.55 0.72 -11.17
N ALA A 38 -4.77 0.48 -12.23
CA ALA A 38 -5.13 -0.51 -13.22
C ALA A 38 -5.23 -1.91 -12.58
N PRO A 39 -6.03 -2.83 -13.15
CA PRO A 39 -6.06 -4.21 -12.68
C PRO A 39 -4.67 -4.86 -12.65
N LEU A 40 -4.51 -5.85 -11.78
CA LEU A 40 -3.30 -6.65 -11.72
C LEU A 40 -3.17 -7.54 -12.96
N GLU A 41 -2.00 -7.50 -13.59
CA GLU A 41 -1.63 -8.27 -14.77
C GLU A 41 -1.12 -9.65 -14.33
N PHE A 42 -2.04 -10.57 -14.02
CA PHE A 42 -1.70 -11.94 -13.58
C PHE A 42 -1.02 -12.79 -14.67
N SER A 43 -0.93 -12.29 -15.91
CA SER A 43 -0.03 -12.87 -16.93
C SER A 43 1.43 -12.72 -16.54
N GLU A 44 1.77 -11.71 -15.72
CA GLU A 44 3.13 -11.47 -15.26
C GLU A 44 3.43 -12.30 -14.02
N PRO A 45 4.35 -13.30 -14.11
CA PRO A 45 4.53 -14.27 -13.04
C PRO A 45 4.91 -13.66 -11.69
N VAL A 46 5.56 -12.49 -11.69
CA VAL A 46 5.95 -11.77 -10.46
C VAL A 46 4.73 -11.30 -9.67
N VAL A 47 3.64 -10.91 -10.33
CA VAL A 47 2.41 -10.45 -9.67
C VAL A 47 1.83 -11.56 -8.81
N SER A 48 1.67 -12.75 -9.39
CA SER A 48 1.15 -13.93 -8.68
C SER A 48 2.09 -14.39 -7.57
N ARG A 49 3.40 -14.44 -7.82
CA ARG A 49 4.38 -14.85 -6.80
C ARG A 49 4.39 -13.91 -5.59
N VAL A 50 4.34 -12.60 -5.83
CA VAL A 50 4.31 -11.62 -4.75
C VAL A 50 3.00 -11.73 -3.96
N MET A 51 1.87 -11.84 -4.66
CA MET A 51 0.57 -11.98 -3.99
C MET A 51 0.52 -13.24 -3.11
N ASP A 52 0.91 -14.39 -3.64
CA ASP A 52 0.95 -15.66 -2.89
C ASP A 52 1.97 -15.63 -1.75
N GLY A 53 3.13 -14.98 -1.97
CA GLY A 53 4.19 -14.83 -1.00
C GLY A 53 3.74 -14.01 0.21
N VAL A 54 3.10 -12.87 -0.03
CA VAL A 54 2.62 -11.97 1.03
C VAL A 54 1.48 -12.61 1.80
N GLN A 55 0.52 -13.25 1.11
CA GLN A 55 -0.56 -13.99 1.80
C GLN A 55 0.00 -15.07 2.73
N ARG A 56 0.98 -15.84 2.26
CA ARG A 56 1.64 -16.86 3.07
C ARG A 56 2.41 -16.24 4.25
N TYR A 57 3.05 -15.10 4.05
CA TYR A 57 3.76 -14.41 5.13
C TYR A 57 2.79 -14.01 6.25
N ILE A 58 1.71 -13.29 5.91
CA ILE A 58 0.71 -12.82 6.88
C ILE A 58 0.08 -14.01 7.61
N ALA A 59 -0.32 -15.04 6.87
CA ALA A 59 -0.91 -16.27 7.43
C ALA A 59 -0.01 -16.92 8.49
N ASN A 60 1.29 -17.02 8.20
CA ASN A 60 2.27 -17.60 9.11
C ASN A 60 2.51 -16.70 10.34
N THR A 61 2.50 -15.38 10.16
CA THR A 61 2.70 -14.42 11.25
C THR A 61 1.52 -14.38 12.21
N ASP A 62 0.30 -14.45 11.67
CA ASP A 62 -0.95 -14.34 12.43
C ASP A 62 -1.47 -15.70 12.95
N ASP A 63 -0.78 -16.81 12.63
CA ASP A 63 -1.21 -18.19 12.93
C ASP A 63 -2.64 -18.49 12.43
N ARG A 64 -3.00 -17.96 11.26
CA ARG A 64 -4.31 -18.14 10.62
C ARG A 64 -4.17 -18.72 9.20
N PRO A 65 -5.20 -19.37 8.67
CA PRO A 65 -5.19 -19.88 7.29
C PRO A 65 -4.98 -18.77 6.25
N ALA A 66 -4.19 -19.04 5.21
CA ALA A 66 -3.89 -18.05 4.17
C ALA A 66 -5.09 -17.62 3.33
N ASP A 67 -6.12 -18.46 3.25
CA ASP A 67 -7.39 -18.15 2.59
C ASP A 67 -8.28 -17.22 3.41
N GLU A 68 -7.95 -17.00 4.68
CA GLU A 68 -8.61 -16.00 5.53
C GLU A 68 -7.90 -14.63 5.44
N VAL A 69 -6.64 -14.58 4.99
CA VAL A 69 -5.89 -13.32 4.84
C VAL A 69 -6.56 -12.42 3.80
N GLU A 70 -6.72 -11.15 4.18
CA GLU A 70 -7.34 -10.13 3.37
C GLU A 70 -6.57 -9.93 2.06
N ARG A 71 -7.25 -10.15 0.93
CA ARG A 71 -6.64 -10.04 -0.41
C ARG A 71 -6.07 -8.65 -0.72
N ALA A 72 -6.56 -7.61 -0.06
CA ALA A 72 -6.17 -6.23 -0.32
C ALA A 72 -4.67 -5.99 -0.05
N ASP A 73 -4.14 -6.55 1.04
CA ASP A 73 -2.75 -6.33 1.46
C ASP A 73 -1.75 -6.95 0.48
N ALA A 74 -2.00 -8.20 0.08
CA ALA A 74 -1.20 -8.87 -0.91
C ALA A 74 -1.34 -8.26 -2.31
N ALA A 75 -2.52 -7.74 -2.66
CA ALA A 75 -2.74 -7.05 -3.92
C ALA A 75 -1.95 -5.73 -4.00
N LEU A 76 -1.80 -5.01 -2.88
CA LEU A 76 -0.99 -3.79 -2.83
C LEU A 76 0.49 -4.06 -3.11
N ALA A 77 1.05 -5.12 -2.52
CA ALA A 77 2.43 -5.54 -2.79
C ALA A 77 2.60 -6.02 -4.25
N ALA A 78 1.63 -6.77 -4.78
CA ALA A 78 1.67 -7.23 -6.17
C ALA A 78 1.59 -6.07 -7.17
N LEU A 79 0.81 -5.04 -6.87
CA LEU A 79 0.74 -3.81 -7.67
C LEU A 79 2.10 -3.09 -7.69
N ALA A 80 2.78 -3.01 -6.55
CA ALA A 80 4.11 -2.44 -6.45
C ALA A 80 5.11 -3.21 -7.33
N ALA A 81 5.09 -4.55 -7.25
CA ALA A 81 5.92 -5.42 -8.09
C ALA A 81 5.64 -5.23 -9.58
N GLN A 82 4.36 -5.11 -9.98
CA GLN A 82 3.98 -4.84 -11.36
C GLN A 82 4.61 -3.54 -11.88
N HIS A 83 4.52 -2.46 -11.10
CA HIS A 83 5.06 -1.17 -11.51
C HIS A 83 6.58 -1.16 -11.63
N LEU A 84 7.26 -1.82 -10.70
CA LEU A 84 8.72 -2.00 -10.71
C LEU A 84 9.17 -2.88 -11.87
N SER A 85 8.50 -4.02 -12.09
CA SER A 85 8.80 -4.95 -13.19
C SER A 85 8.60 -4.31 -14.56
N ALA A 86 7.54 -3.53 -14.73
CA ALA A 86 7.26 -2.80 -15.97
C ALA A 86 8.16 -1.56 -16.15
N GLY A 87 9.00 -1.20 -15.17
CA GLY A 87 9.84 0.00 -15.19
C GLY A 87 9.04 1.31 -15.18
N THR A 88 7.76 1.26 -14.81
CA THR A 88 6.90 2.45 -14.70
C THR A 88 7.13 3.23 -13.40
N ALA A 89 7.68 2.54 -12.39
CA ALA A 89 8.24 3.11 -11.17
C ALA A 89 9.68 2.59 -10.96
N THR A 90 10.52 3.40 -10.33
CA THR A 90 11.88 3.02 -9.91
C THR A 90 11.99 2.81 -8.41
N GLU A 91 11.04 3.35 -7.65
CA GLU A 91 10.96 3.31 -6.19
C GLU A 91 9.47 3.27 -5.83
N VAL A 92 9.11 2.50 -4.81
CA VAL A 92 7.73 2.41 -4.30
C VAL A 92 7.71 2.52 -2.78
N TYR A 93 6.70 3.21 -2.26
CA TYR A 93 6.45 3.30 -0.83
C TYR A 93 5.11 2.67 -0.53
N ILE A 94 5.10 1.68 0.34
CA ILE A 94 3.87 1.03 0.81
C ILE A 94 3.60 1.56 2.21
N TYR A 95 2.51 2.32 2.36
CA TYR A 95 2.06 2.73 3.67
C TYR A 95 0.89 1.85 4.09
N THR A 96 1.02 1.24 5.25
CA THR A 96 -0.06 0.51 5.91
C THR A 96 0.12 0.61 7.41
N THR A 97 -0.99 0.52 8.15
CA THR A 97 -0.97 0.38 9.60
C THR A 97 -0.85 -1.07 10.05
N ASP A 98 -1.10 -2.01 9.14
CA ASP A 98 -0.91 -3.44 9.37
C ASP A 98 0.57 -3.80 9.20
N ILE A 99 1.20 -4.15 10.31
CA ILE A 99 2.64 -4.44 10.36
C ILE A 99 2.95 -5.74 9.61
N ALA A 100 2.12 -6.79 9.75
CA ALA A 100 2.36 -8.07 9.10
C ALA A 100 2.25 -7.94 7.57
N ALA A 101 1.30 -7.13 7.09
CA ALA A 101 1.19 -6.80 5.68
C ALA A 101 2.42 -6.03 5.16
N GLY A 102 2.87 -5.01 5.91
CA GLY A 102 4.04 -4.20 5.55
C GLY A 102 5.34 -5.00 5.51
N GLU A 103 5.63 -5.74 6.57
CA GLU A 103 6.82 -6.60 6.67
C GLU A 103 6.78 -7.76 5.66
N GLY A 104 5.59 -8.31 5.39
CA GLY A 104 5.39 -9.31 4.36
C GLY A 104 5.69 -8.77 2.97
N ALA A 105 5.18 -7.57 2.64
CA ALA A 105 5.48 -6.92 1.38
C ALA A 105 6.99 -6.66 1.21
N GLU A 106 7.65 -6.11 2.23
CA GLU A 106 9.09 -5.86 2.24
C GLU A 106 9.90 -7.14 2.01
N THR A 107 9.61 -8.19 2.79
CA THR A 107 10.30 -9.47 2.71
C THR A 107 10.16 -10.10 1.32
N VAL A 108 8.94 -10.12 0.79
CA VAL A 108 8.65 -10.79 -0.49
C VAL A 108 9.20 -9.99 -1.68
N LEU A 109 9.02 -8.66 -1.70
CA LEU A 109 9.59 -7.81 -2.76
C LEU A 109 11.12 -7.84 -2.75
N ALA A 110 11.76 -7.87 -1.58
CA ALA A 110 13.20 -8.06 -1.48
C ALA A 110 13.66 -9.39 -2.07
N SER A 111 12.91 -10.48 -1.85
CA SER A 111 13.22 -11.80 -2.42
C SER A 111 13.09 -11.86 -3.95
N GLU A 112 12.25 -10.99 -4.54
CA GLU A 112 12.11 -10.81 -5.99
C GLU A 112 13.16 -9.83 -6.57
N GLY A 113 14.06 -9.30 -5.75
CA GLY A 113 15.15 -8.41 -6.17
C GLY A 113 14.82 -6.91 -6.10
N TYR A 114 13.72 -6.54 -5.44
CA TYR A 114 13.27 -5.14 -5.32
C TYR A 114 13.58 -4.50 -3.96
N GLY A 115 14.45 -5.11 -3.14
CA GLY A 115 14.70 -4.64 -1.77
C GLY A 115 15.24 -3.20 -1.69
N ASP A 116 16.05 -2.79 -2.68
CA ASP A 116 16.60 -1.43 -2.77
C ASP A 116 15.64 -0.43 -3.44
N SER A 117 14.47 -0.87 -3.91
CA SER A 117 13.50 -0.07 -4.68
C SER A 117 12.13 -0.01 -4.02
N MET A 118 12.02 -0.50 -2.78
CA MET A 118 10.78 -0.53 -2.03
C MET A 118 11.04 -0.12 -0.58
N THR A 119 10.14 0.68 -0.01
CA THR A 119 10.16 1.03 1.42
C THR A 119 8.78 0.81 2.04
N PHE A 120 8.71 0.06 3.14
CA PHE A 120 7.52 -0.03 3.98
C PHE A 120 7.53 1.13 4.97
N VAL A 121 6.39 1.83 5.06
CA VAL A 121 6.18 2.90 6.02
C VAL A 121 4.98 2.57 6.90
N ASN A 122 5.21 2.50 8.21
CA ASN A 122 4.11 2.36 9.16
C ASN A 122 3.28 3.66 9.17
N GLY A 123 2.02 3.57 8.75
CA GLY A 123 1.15 4.72 8.58
C GLY A 123 0.99 5.57 9.84
N PHE A 124 0.86 4.94 11.02
CA PHE A 124 0.68 5.69 12.28
C PHE A 124 1.92 6.49 12.65
N ARG A 125 3.10 5.88 12.57
CA ARG A 125 4.36 6.62 12.83
C ARG A 125 4.54 7.78 11.86
N PHE A 126 4.21 7.57 10.60
CA PHE A 126 4.32 8.63 9.60
C PHE A 126 3.44 9.85 9.92
N ILE A 127 2.21 9.64 10.42
CA ILE A 127 1.36 10.74 10.88
C ILE A 127 1.99 11.46 12.08
N GLU A 128 2.51 10.70 13.05
CA GLU A 128 3.16 11.26 14.24
C GLU A 128 4.35 12.13 13.87
N ASP A 129 5.23 11.63 13.00
CA ASP A 129 6.41 12.35 12.51
C ASP A 129 6.02 13.62 11.76
N LEU A 130 4.99 13.55 10.90
CA LEU A 130 4.53 14.73 10.15
C LEU A 130 3.98 15.83 11.07
N VAL A 131 3.24 15.46 12.10
CA VAL A 131 2.68 16.42 13.07
C VAL A 131 3.79 17.01 13.93
N ALA A 132 4.79 16.20 14.32
CA ALA A 132 5.95 16.65 15.08
C ALA A 132 6.85 17.61 14.28
N ASP A 133 7.06 17.35 12.99
CA ASP A 133 7.85 18.22 12.08
C ASP A 133 7.18 19.57 11.80
N ASN A 134 5.85 19.65 11.95
CA ASN A 134 5.06 20.87 11.78
C ASN A 134 4.85 21.67 13.09
N SER A 135 5.51 21.28 14.20
CA SER A 135 5.37 21.89 15.53
C SER A 135 6.54 22.78 15.95
#